data_AF-A0AAQ4EZ90-F1
#
_entry.id   AF-A0AAQ4EZ90-F1
#
_cell.length_a   1.000
_cell.length_b   1.000
_cell.length_c   1.000
_cell.angle_alpha   90.00
_cell.angle_beta   90.00
_cell.angle_gamma   90.00
#
_symmetry.space_group_name_H-M   'P 1'
#
loop_
_entity.id
_entity.type
_entity.pdbx_description
1 polymer ?
#
loop_
_entity_poly.entity_id
_entity_poly.type
_entity_poly.pdbx_seq_one_letter_code
_entity_poly.pdbx_strand_id
1 'polypeptide(L)'
;MPAQSFVGMRTVFCAVAFVLNFHAIITAGEAPQLTECTKEGISDCYTGYDNVFQRPELQRNDEGQFNEEAYREACSGFTETSSCYAGFTHCPESMRSNFTRREGGYRAFRALVCDTEALKVAISAKNCTDPIKMRACMSEHHGNLSGSHARFEEILCRWLKAERVCYDASWTSECPWSLEFTKTFVTRTLDSADVLHDCESMYPQDAESNRNNVAAGGGSDAPTHGHFGGSVAGK
;
A
#
# COMPACT_ATOMS: atom_id res chain seq x y z
N MET A 1 12.43 56.83 -25.07
CA MET A 1 11.27 55.93 -24.88
C MET A 1 11.80 54.50 -24.70
N PRO A 2 11.72 53.91 -23.50
CA PRO A 2 11.75 52.47 -23.36
C PRO A 2 10.55 51.98 -22.54
N ALA A 3 9.72 51.13 -23.13
CA ALA A 3 8.72 50.36 -22.40
C ALA A 3 9.25 48.94 -22.24
N GLN A 4 9.84 48.65 -21.09
CA GLN A 4 10.09 47.29 -20.63
C GLN A 4 8.76 46.71 -20.16
N SER A 5 8.24 45.69 -20.86
CA SER A 5 7.11 44.90 -20.39
C SER A 5 7.64 43.64 -19.72
N PHE A 6 7.80 43.71 -18.40
CA PHE A 6 7.95 42.58 -17.51
C PHE A 6 6.54 42.03 -17.23
N VAL A 7 6.16 40.94 -17.89
CA VAL A 7 5.05 40.08 -17.46
C VAL A 7 5.71 38.71 -17.25
N GLY A 8 6.09 38.35 -16.04
CA GLY A 8 5.11 37.99 -15.01
C GLY A 8 4.65 36.55 -15.17
N MET A 9 5.52 35.64 -15.63
CA MET A 9 5.23 34.21 -15.67
C MET A 9 5.40 33.65 -14.26
N ARG A 10 4.28 33.66 -13.52
CA ARG A 10 4.13 33.00 -12.24
C ARG A 10 4.49 31.53 -12.42
N THR A 11 5.65 31.16 -11.87
CA THR A 11 6.03 29.80 -11.56
C THR A 11 4.94 29.18 -10.68
N VAL A 12 4.06 28.40 -11.31
CA VAL A 12 3.18 27.48 -10.59
C VAL A 12 4.09 26.33 -10.16
N PHE A 13 4.67 26.46 -8.97
CA PHE A 13 5.20 25.33 -8.23
C PHE A 13 4.00 24.47 -7.81
N CYS A 14 3.55 23.59 -8.70
CA CYS A 14 2.78 22.42 -8.26
C CYS A 14 3.74 21.55 -7.47
N ALA A 15 3.63 21.61 -6.15
CA ALA A 15 4.24 20.65 -5.25
C ALA A 15 3.71 19.25 -5.62
N VAL A 16 4.46 18.53 -6.46
CA VAL A 16 4.31 17.10 -6.67
C VAL A 16 4.85 16.43 -5.40
N ALA A 17 4.04 16.43 -4.35
CA ALA A 17 4.35 15.79 -3.09
C ALA A 17 3.30 14.72 -2.82
N PHE A 18 3.36 13.64 -3.59
CA PHE A 18 2.90 12.31 -3.19
C PHE A 18 3.76 11.25 -3.92
N VAL A 19 5.06 11.50 -4.02
CA VAL A 19 6.02 10.39 -3.94
C VAL A 19 6.08 10.09 -2.46
N LEU A 20 5.63 8.89 -2.10
CA LEU A 20 5.79 8.32 -0.78
C LEU A 20 7.28 8.35 -0.39
N ASN A 21 7.74 9.47 0.18
CA ASN A 21 9.05 9.63 0.80
C ASN A 21 9.03 8.86 2.12
N PHE A 22 8.99 7.53 2.05
CA PHE A 22 9.16 6.69 3.22
C PHE A 22 10.64 6.37 3.35
N HIS A 23 11.35 7.21 4.10
CA HIS A 23 12.71 6.94 4.53
C HIS A 23 12.69 5.83 5.61
N ALA A 24 12.59 4.58 5.19
CA ALA A 24 13.57 3.63 5.70
C ALA A 24 14.79 3.81 4.81
N ILE A 25 15.84 4.43 5.30
CA ILE A 25 17.16 4.40 4.64
C ILE A 25 17.63 2.95 4.75
N ILE A 26 17.10 2.08 3.89
CA ILE A 26 17.75 0.83 3.55
C ILE A 26 18.76 1.27 2.49
N THR A 27 20.03 1.23 2.86
CA THR A 27 21.16 1.26 1.93
C THR A 27 20.80 0.36 0.76
N ALA A 28 20.70 0.95 -0.44
CA ALA A 28 20.36 0.22 -1.66
C ALA A 28 21.31 -0.97 -1.81
N GLY A 29 20.83 -2.19 -1.54
CA GLY A 29 21.60 -3.43 -1.66
C GLY A 29 21.47 -4.43 -0.52
N GLU A 30 21.03 -4.04 0.69
CA GLU A 30 20.90 -5.00 1.80
C GLU A 30 19.47 -5.52 1.96
N ALA A 31 19.32 -6.84 2.12
CA ALA A 31 18.03 -7.46 2.36
C ALA A 31 17.45 -6.99 3.72
N PRO A 32 16.13 -6.71 3.82
CA PRO A 32 15.50 -6.30 5.08
C PRO A 32 15.80 -7.27 6.22
N GLN A 33 16.12 -6.76 7.41
CA GLN A 33 16.41 -7.60 8.58
C GLN A 33 15.40 -7.32 9.69
N LEU A 34 14.95 -8.37 10.37
CA LEU A 34 14.05 -8.24 11.51
C LEU A 34 14.85 -7.81 12.75
N THR A 35 14.54 -6.64 13.29
CA THR A 35 15.20 -6.10 14.49
C THR A 35 14.42 -6.36 15.78
N GLU A 36 13.09 -6.49 15.69
CA GLU A 36 12.20 -6.66 16.84
C GLU A 36 11.12 -7.71 16.57
N CYS A 37 10.84 -8.55 17.57
CA CYS A 37 9.77 -9.55 17.51
C CYS A 37 8.41 -8.96 17.89
N THR A 38 8.01 -7.88 17.22
CA THR A 38 6.72 -7.19 17.37
C THR A 38 5.92 -7.32 16.07
N LYS A 39 4.59 -7.10 16.10
CA LYS A 39 3.81 -7.15 14.84
C LYS A 39 4.28 -6.07 13.86
N GLU A 40 4.62 -4.92 14.42
CA GLU A 40 5.20 -3.74 13.77
C GLU A 40 6.51 -4.10 13.07
N GLY A 41 7.51 -4.58 13.81
CA GLY A 41 8.84 -4.86 13.25
C GLY A 41 8.81 -5.93 12.15
N ILE A 42 7.87 -6.88 12.27
CA ILE A 42 7.68 -7.91 11.24
C ILE A 42 7.05 -7.33 9.98
N SER A 43 6.07 -6.46 10.15
CA SER A 43 5.44 -5.77 9.04
C SER A 43 6.42 -4.85 8.31
N ASP A 44 7.20 -4.07 9.07
CA ASP A 44 8.24 -3.19 8.54
C ASP A 44 9.30 -3.97 7.76
N CYS A 45 9.72 -5.14 8.28
CA CYS A 45 10.69 -5.99 7.61
C CYS A 45 10.20 -6.43 6.21
N TYR A 46 8.97 -6.94 6.12
CA TYR A 46 8.42 -7.37 4.82
C TYR A 46 8.11 -6.20 3.89
N THR A 47 7.73 -5.04 4.43
CA THR A 47 7.54 -3.79 3.67
C THR A 47 8.82 -3.38 2.94
N GLY A 48 9.99 -3.67 3.53
CA GLY A 48 11.28 -3.37 2.90
C GLY A 48 11.47 -4.01 1.52
N TYR A 49 10.77 -5.11 1.20
CA TYR A 49 10.87 -5.75 -0.12
C TYR A 49 10.14 -4.96 -1.23
N ASP A 50 9.08 -4.22 -0.93
CA ASP A 50 8.33 -3.43 -1.91
C ASP A 50 9.12 -2.26 -2.49
N ASN A 51 10.18 -1.84 -1.79
CA ASN A 51 11.08 -0.77 -2.24
C ASN A 51 11.71 -1.07 -3.61
N VAL A 52 11.74 -2.33 -4.05
CA VAL A 52 12.19 -2.68 -5.41
C VAL A 52 11.45 -1.87 -6.48
N PHE A 53 10.15 -1.60 -6.33
CA PHE A 53 9.39 -0.85 -7.33
C PHE A 53 9.71 0.65 -7.38
N GLN A 54 10.38 1.17 -6.34
CA GLN A 54 10.78 2.56 -6.21
C GLN A 54 12.21 2.83 -6.70
N ARG A 55 12.97 1.78 -6.99
CA ARG A 55 14.36 1.85 -7.46
C ARG A 55 14.47 2.64 -8.77
N PRO A 56 15.19 3.77 -8.80
CA PRO A 56 15.35 4.59 -10.00
C PRO A 56 16.00 3.81 -11.16
N GLU A 57 16.96 2.94 -10.85
CA GLU A 57 17.70 2.13 -11.82
C GLU A 57 16.84 1.11 -12.58
N LEU A 58 15.64 0.80 -12.07
CA LEU A 58 14.68 -0.07 -12.75
C LEU A 58 13.69 0.69 -13.63
N GLN A 59 13.63 2.02 -13.54
CA GLN A 59 12.77 2.82 -14.41
C GLN A 59 13.35 2.87 -15.84
N ARG A 60 12.50 3.20 -16.83
CA ARG A 60 12.98 3.50 -18.18
C ARG A 60 13.80 4.79 -18.17
N ASN A 61 14.90 4.82 -18.92
CA ASN A 61 15.62 6.06 -19.19
C ASN A 61 14.85 6.98 -20.15
N ASP A 62 15.41 8.15 -20.46
CA ASP A 62 14.80 9.14 -21.35
C ASP A 62 14.59 8.61 -22.78
N GLU A 63 15.40 7.63 -23.21
CA GLU A 63 15.25 6.91 -24.46
C GLU A 63 14.22 5.77 -24.42
N GLY A 64 13.56 5.55 -23.27
CA GLY A 64 12.53 4.52 -23.10
C GLY A 64 13.08 3.09 -22.89
N GLN A 65 14.38 2.95 -22.64
CA GLN A 65 15.08 1.66 -22.46
C GLN A 65 15.17 1.25 -20.99
N PHE A 66 15.20 -0.06 -20.74
CA PHE A 66 15.41 -0.64 -19.41
C PHE A 66 16.87 -1.02 -19.19
N ASN A 67 17.34 -0.90 -17.94
CA ASN A 67 18.65 -1.39 -17.53
C ASN A 67 18.58 -2.88 -17.15
N GLU A 68 18.80 -3.79 -18.09
CA GLU A 68 18.72 -5.24 -17.85
C GLU A 68 19.64 -5.73 -16.71
N GLU A 69 20.78 -5.07 -16.46
CA GLU A 69 21.67 -5.38 -15.33
C GLU A 69 20.95 -5.17 -14.00
N ALA A 70 20.30 -4.01 -13.84
CA ALA A 70 19.60 -3.64 -12.62
C ALA A 70 18.45 -4.61 -12.29
N TYR A 71 17.75 -5.14 -13.32
CA TYR A 71 16.70 -6.14 -13.11
C TYR A 71 17.27 -7.47 -12.60
N ARG A 72 18.43 -7.91 -13.11
CA ARG A 72 19.14 -9.10 -12.59
C ARG A 72 19.60 -8.89 -11.16
N GLU A 73 20.18 -7.73 -10.86
CA GLU A 73 20.61 -7.36 -9.51
C GLU A 73 19.42 -7.30 -8.54
N ALA A 74 18.28 -6.75 -8.96
CA ALA A 74 17.06 -6.72 -8.18
C ALA A 74 16.62 -8.13 -7.78
N CYS A 75 16.54 -9.08 -8.72
CA CYS A 75 16.22 -10.48 -8.42
C CYS A 75 17.26 -11.13 -7.50
N SER A 76 18.56 -10.83 -7.66
CA SER A 76 19.62 -11.41 -6.83
C SER A 76 19.49 -11.04 -5.34
N GLY A 77 18.82 -9.92 -5.02
CA GLY A 77 18.47 -9.53 -3.66
C GLY A 77 17.36 -10.37 -3.01
N PHE A 78 16.72 -11.28 -3.75
CA PHE A 78 15.64 -12.15 -3.25
C PHE A 78 16.09 -13.61 -3.19
N THR A 79 16.45 -14.05 -1.98
CA THR A 79 16.75 -15.45 -1.64
C THR A 79 15.49 -16.33 -1.61
N GLU A 80 15.64 -17.65 -1.60
CA GLU A 80 14.50 -18.58 -1.56
C GLU A 80 13.63 -18.41 -0.30
N THR A 81 14.26 -18.10 0.83
CA THR A 81 13.61 -17.75 2.09
C THR A 81 13.98 -16.31 2.44
N SER A 82 13.01 -15.51 2.88
CA SER A 82 13.27 -14.12 3.26
C SER A 82 14.17 -14.03 4.50
N SER A 83 14.98 -12.99 4.58
CA SER A 83 15.76 -12.66 5.78
C SER A 83 14.86 -12.31 6.96
N CYS A 84 13.69 -11.72 6.71
CA CYS A 84 12.65 -11.53 7.72
C CYS A 84 12.21 -12.85 8.35
N TYR A 85 11.97 -13.87 7.52
CA TYR A 85 11.59 -15.20 8.00
C TYR A 85 12.71 -15.92 8.74
N ALA A 86 13.96 -15.79 8.27
CA ALA A 86 15.12 -16.30 9.00
C ALA A 86 15.23 -15.68 10.41
N GLY A 87 14.95 -14.36 10.53
CA GLY A 87 14.89 -13.64 11.80
C GLY A 87 13.83 -14.19 12.77
N PHE A 88 12.72 -14.75 12.28
CA PHE A 88 11.68 -15.34 13.14
C PHE A 88 12.14 -16.54 13.95
N THR A 89 13.22 -17.21 13.56
CA THR A 89 13.77 -18.32 14.35
C THR A 89 14.11 -17.90 15.78
N HIS A 90 14.35 -16.60 16.01
CA HIS A 90 14.63 -16.00 17.31
C HIS A 90 13.39 -15.45 18.05
N CYS A 91 12.21 -15.44 17.41
CA CYS A 91 10.97 -14.92 18.00
C CYS A 91 10.16 -16.00 18.75
N PRO A 92 9.30 -15.60 19.71
CA PRO A 92 8.39 -16.52 20.40
C PRO A 92 7.49 -17.29 19.42
N GLU A 93 7.14 -18.53 19.75
CA GLU A 93 6.34 -19.41 18.89
C GLU A 93 4.97 -18.84 18.51
N SER A 94 4.35 -18.10 19.44
CA SER A 94 3.09 -17.37 19.23
C SER A 94 3.21 -16.31 18.13
N MET A 95 4.40 -15.78 17.87
CA MET A 95 4.65 -14.86 16.76
C MET A 95 4.89 -15.65 15.48
N ARG A 96 5.80 -16.64 15.48
CA ARG A 96 6.20 -17.37 14.26
C ARG A 96 5.03 -17.97 13.47
N SER A 97 4.03 -18.53 14.16
CA SER A 97 2.85 -19.15 13.54
C SER A 97 1.95 -18.17 12.78
N ASN A 98 1.96 -16.88 13.18
CA ASN A 98 1.13 -15.85 12.55
C ASN A 98 1.74 -15.28 11.26
N PHE A 99 3.03 -15.50 11.00
CA PHE A 99 3.73 -14.83 9.88
C PHE A 99 4.12 -15.76 8.72
N THR A 100 3.79 -17.05 8.81
CA THR A 100 4.01 -18.00 7.70
C THR A 100 3.29 -17.58 6.41
N ARG A 101 2.16 -16.87 6.54
CA ARG A 101 1.42 -16.34 5.38
C ARG A 101 2.20 -15.28 4.62
N ARG A 102 2.83 -14.33 5.32
CA ARG A 102 3.65 -13.27 4.70
C ARG A 102 4.81 -13.84 3.91
N GLU A 103 5.38 -14.96 4.37
CA GLU A 103 6.42 -15.67 3.61
C GLU A 103 5.88 -16.28 2.30
N GLY A 104 4.60 -16.67 2.27
CA GLY A 104 3.90 -17.00 1.01
C GLY A 104 3.84 -15.81 0.05
N GLY A 105 3.50 -14.63 0.58
CA GLY A 105 3.52 -13.36 -0.16
C GLY A 105 4.91 -13.02 -0.68
N TYR A 106 5.94 -13.16 0.15
CA TYR A 106 7.35 -12.98 -0.24
C TYR A 106 7.75 -13.89 -1.41
N ARG A 107 7.39 -15.18 -1.38
CA ARG A 107 7.69 -16.10 -2.50
C ARG A 107 6.99 -15.69 -3.78
N ALA A 108 5.73 -15.26 -3.71
CA ALA A 108 4.98 -14.77 -4.87
C ALA A 108 5.60 -13.48 -5.43
N PHE A 109 5.97 -12.56 -4.54
CA PHE A 109 6.65 -11.30 -4.85
C PHE A 109 8.01 -11.54 -5.50
N ARG A 110 8.84 -12.41 -4.92
CA ARG A 110 10.11 -12.86 -5.50
C ARG A 110 9.92 -13.42 -6.90
N ALA A 111 8.92 -14.27 -7.11
CA ALA A 111 8.64 -14.85 -8.42
C ALA A 111 8.23 -13.79 -9.46
N LEU A 112 7.70 -12.65 -9.02
CA LEU A 112 7.42 -11.50 -9.88
C LEU A 112 8.68 -10.67 -10.15
N VAL A 113 9.48 -10.37 -9.12
CA VAL A 113 10.73 -9.61 -9.28
C VAL A 113 11.76 -10.36 -10.13
N CYS A 114 11.83 -11.67 -9.99
CA CYS A 114 12.75 -12.52 -10.75
C CYS A 114 12.25 -12.89 -12.16
N ASP A 115 11.03 -12.48 -12.52
CA ASP A 115 10.53 -12.53 -13.88
C ASP A 115 10.71 -11.14 -14.50
N THR A 116 11.79 -10.98 -15.27
CA THR A 116 12.19 -9.67 -15.83
C THR A 116 11.06 -8.97 -16.57
N GLU A 117 10.29 -9.69 -17.38
CA GLU A 117 9.20 -9.10 -18.13
C GLU A 117 8.03 -8.72 -17.22
N ALA A 118 7.69 -9.57 -16.24
CA ALA A 118 6.70 -9.22 -15.23
C ALA A 118 7.08 -7.96 -14.45
N LEU A 119 8.35 -7.85 -14.05
CA LEU A 119 8.86 -6.70 -13.29
C LEU A 119 8.82 -5.42 -14.14
N LYS A 120 9.22 -5.47 -15.43
CA LYS A 120 9.16 -4.33 -16.35
C LYS A 120 7.75 -3.79 -16.50
N VAL A 121 6.79 -4.70 -16.68
CA VAL A 121 5.38 -4.36 -16.82
C VAL A 121 4.85 -3.78 -15.51
N ALA A 122 5.13 -4.42 -14.36
CA ALA A 122 4.70 -3.93 -13.05
C ALA A 122 5.22 -2.52 -12.74
N ILE A 123 6.51 -2.26 -12.98
CA ILE A 123 7.13 -0.94 -12.77
C ILE A 123 6.54 0.12 -13.71
N SER A 124 6.23 -0.27 -14.94
CA SER A 124 5.71 0.64 -15.95
C SER A 124 4.20 0.84 -15.86
N ALA A 125 3.47 -0.04 -15.17
CA ALA A 125 2.01 -0.04 -15.10
C ALA A 125 1.45 1.27 -14.54
N LYS A 126 2.16 1.94 -13.62
CA LYS A 126 1.79 3.27 -13.11
C LYS A 126 1.70 4.33 -14.22
N ASN A 127 2.55 4.21 -15.25
CA ASN A 127 2.57 5.12 -16.40
C ASN A 127 1.48 4.79 -17.43
N CYS A 128 0.78 3.66 -17.27
CA CYS A 128 -0.34 3.25 -18.13
C CYS A 128 -1.70 3.73 -17.59
N THR A 129 -1.68 4.56 -16.55
CA THR A 129 -2.88 5.12 -15.93
C THR A 129 -2.83 6.65 -15.94
N ASP A 130 -3.99 7.27 -16.09
CA ASP A 130 -4.20 8.69 -15.94
C ASP A 130 -4.23 9.00 -14.44
N PRO A 131 -3.26 9.74 -13.91
CA PRO A 131 -3.14 9.96 -12.47
C PRO A 131 -4.33 10.76 -11.89
N ILE A 132 -5.03 11.56 -12.71
CA ILE A 132 -6.22 12.30 -12.30
C ILE A 132 -7.39 11.34 -12.17
N LYS A 133 -7.60 10.46 -13.16
CA LYS A 133 -8.67 9.44 -13.11
C LYS A 133 -8.44 8.44 -11.99
N MET A 134 -7.20 7.96 -11.83
CA MET A 134 -6.84 7.04 -10.75
C MET A 134 -7.15 7.68 -9.39
N ARG A 135 -6.67 8.90 -9.14
CA ARG A 135 -6.93 9.62 -7.89
C ARG A 135 -8.42 9.83 -7.63
N ALA A 136 -9.18 10.24 -8.66
CA ALA A 136 -10.62 10.46 -8.54
C ALA A 136 -11.34 9.18 -8.13
N CYS A 137 -11.07 8.07 -8.82
CA CYS A 137 -11.66 6.76 -8.50
C CYS A 137 -11.27 6.28 -7.09
N MET A 138 -9.99 6.38 -6.73
CA MET A 138 -9.53 5.97 -5.41
C MET A 138 -10.19 6.79 -4.28
N SER A 139 -10.37 8.10 -4.50
CA SER A 139 -11.02 9.00 -3.55
C SER A 139 -12.51 8.68 -3.37
N GLU A 140 -13.19 8.21 -4.42
CA GLU A 140 -14.58 7.76 -4.37
C GLU A 140 -14.73 6.48 -3.52
N HIS A 141 -13.79 5.54 -3.64
CA HIS A 141 -13.86 4.27 -2.93
C HIS A 141 -13.41 4.32 -1.45
N HIS A 142 -12.48 5.21 -1.10
CA HIS A 142 -11.85 5.21 0.24
C HIS A 142 -11.90 6.56 0.96
N GLY A 143 -12.54 7.57 0.37
CA GLY A 143 -12.47 8.93 0.86
C GLY A 143 -11.06 9.52 0.75
N ASN A 144 -10.84 10.67 1.38
CA ASN A 144 -9.53 11.26 1.41
C ASN A 144 -8.66 10.61 2.50
N LEU A 145 -7.69 9.79 2.08
CA LEU A 145 -6.72 9.15 2.99
C LEU A 145 -5.76 10.18 3.63
N SER A 146 -5.69 11.41 3.12
CA SER A 146 -4.86 12.47 3.69
C SER A 146 -5.44 12.93 5.04
N GLY A 147 -4.67 12.76 6.12
CA GLY A 147 -5.06 13.17 7.47
C GLY A 147 -5.69 12.08 8.33
N SER A 148 -5.72 10.83 7.87
CA SER A 148 -6.11 9.71 8.74
C SER A 148 -5.03 9.43 9.81
N HIS A 149 -5.44 9.08 11.03
CA HIS A 149 -4.55 8.50 12.05
C HIS A 149 -4.26 7.01 11.79
N ALA A 150 -4.61 6.51 10.60
CA ALA A 150 -4.43 5.12 10.22
C ALA A 150 -2.94 4.80 10.09
N ARG A 151 -2.59 3.55 10.39
CA ARG A 151 -1.22 3.07 10.23
C ARG A 151 -0.88 2.91 8.75
N PHE A 152 0.42 2.90 8.43
CA PHE A 152 0.91 2.75 7.07
C PHE A 152 0.30 1.53 6.36
N GLU A 153 0.32 0.37 7.01
CA GLU A 153 -0.20 -0.87 6.45
C GLU A 153 -1.70 -0.83 6.19
N GLU A 154 -2.45 -0.14 7.06
CA GLU A 154 -3.87 0.05 6.87
C GLU A 154 -4.15 0.89 5.62
N ILE A 155 -3.39 1.98 5.44
CA ILE A 155 -3.45 2.83 4.26
C ILE A 155 -3.07 2.02 3.02
N LEU A 156 -1.99 1.23 3.09
CA LEU A 156 -1.52 0.39 2.01
C LEU A 156 -2.56 -0.66 1.60
N CYS A 157 -3.13 -1.40 2.55
CA CYS A 157 -4.13 -2.44 2.26
C CYS A 157 -5.40 -1.84 1.63
N ARG A 158 -5.85 -0.68 2.10
CA ARG A 158 -6.95 0.07 1.46
C ARG A 158 -6.55 0.49 0.04
N TRP A 159 -5.33 0.99 -0.13
CA TRP A 159 -4.80 1.45 -1.40
C TRP A 159 -4.72 0.32 -2.44
N LEU A 160 -4.19 -0.85 -2.07
CA LEU A 160 -4.10 -2.03 -2.96
C LEU A 160 -5.48 -2.48 -3.46
N LYS A 161 -6.48 -2.46 -2.58
CA LYS A 161 -7.87 -2.77 -2.93
C LYS A 161 -8.46 -1.73 -3.89
N ALA A 162 -8.22 -0.45 -3.62
CA ALA A 162 -8.68 0.65 -4.47
C ALA A 162 -8.08 0.57 -5.87
N GLU A 163 -6.75 0.39 -5.95
CA GLU A 163 -6.03 0.35 -7.21
C GLU A 163 -6.55 -0.78 -8.10
N ARG A 164 -6.84 -1.95 -7.52
CA ARG A 164 -7.43 -3.08 -8.26
C ARG A 164 -8.74 -2.72 -8.97
N VAL A 165 -9.59 -1.94 -8.31
CA VAL A 165 -10.89 -1.51 -8.88
C VAL A 165 -10.69 -0.37 -9.87
N CYS A 166 -9.76 0.54 -9.57
CA CYS A 166 -9.58 1.78 -10.31
C CYS A 166 -8.65 1.66 -11.53
N TYR A 167 -7.89 0.57 -11.67
CA TYR A 167 -6.92 0.41 -12.74
C TYR A 167 -7.54 0.54 -14.13
N ASP A 168 -8.59 -0.23 -14.43
CA ASP A 168 -9.24 -0.21 -15.75
C ASP A 168 -9.88 1.16 -16.04
N ALA A 169 -10.52 1.77 -15.05
CA ALA A 169 -11.18 3.07 -15.19
C ALA A 169 -10.19 4.22 -15.43
N SER A 170 -8.95 4.05 -14.98
CA SER A 170 -7.88 5.03 -15.14
C SER A 170 -6.96 4.74 -16.32
N TRP A 171 -7.15 3.65 -17.06
CA TRP A 171 -6.29 3.25 -18.17
C TRP A 171 -6.10 4.35 -19.23
N THR A 172 -4.88 4.47 -19.75
CA THR A 172 -4.54 5.35 -20.88
C THR A 172 -4.21 4.56 -22.13
N SER A 173 -4.58 5.09 -23.30
CA SER A 173 -4.24 4.49 -24.60
C SER A 173 -2.76 4.62 -24.97
N GLU A 174 -1.97 5.34 -24.18
CA GLU A 174 -0.54 5.59 -24.42
C GLU A 174 0.36 4.48 -23.86
N CYS A 175 -0.22 3.49 -23.15
CA CYS A 175 0.53 2.35 -22.68
C CYS A 175 1.07 1.51 -23.85
N PRO A 176 2.34 1.05 -23.80
CA PRO A 176 2.91 0.23 -24.87
C PRO A 176 2.37 -1.22 -24.90
N TRP A 177 1.64 -1.63 -23.87
CA TRP A 177 0.99 -2.94 -23.77
C TRP A 177 -0.53 -2.80 -23.80
N SER A 178 -1.24 -3.89 -24.09
CA SER A 178 -2.71 -3.90 -24.00
C SER A 178 -3.18 -3.88 -22.54
N LEU A 179 -4.38 -3.36 -22.30
CA LEU A 179 -5.00 -3.35 -20.97
C LEU A 179 -5.04 -4.76 -20.37
N GLU A 180 -5.52 -5.77 -21.10
CA GLU A 180 -5.62 -7.14 -20.60
C GLU A 180 -4.27 -7.73 -20.19
N PHE A 181 -3.22 -7.47 -21.00
CA PHE A 181 -1.88 -7.93 -20.70
C PHE A 181 -1.35 -7.26 -19.43
N THR A 182 -1.37 -5.93 -19.36
CA THR A 182 -0.85 -5.19 -18.19
C THR A 182 -1.65 -5.49 -16.93
N LYS A 183 -2.98 -5.57 -17.03
CA LYS A 183 -3.87 -5.88 -15.90
C LYS A 183 -3.53 -7.21 -15.25
N THR A 184 -3.13 -8.21 -16.03
CA THR A 184 -2.71 -9.52 -15.51
C THR A 184 -1.51 -9.37 -14.55
N PHE A 185 -0.50 -8.60 -14.95
CA PHE A 185 0.68 -8.36 -14.12
C PHE A 185 0.38 -7.46 -12.93
N VAL A 186 -0.39 -6.40 -13.12
CA VAL A 186 -0.83 -5.52 -12.03
C VAL A 186 -1.59 -6.32 -10.98
N THR A 187 -2.55 -7.16 -11.39
CA THR A 187 -3.31 -8.00 -10.46
C THR A 187 -2.38 -8.92 -9.67
N ARG A 188 -1.43 -9.57 -10.34
CA ARG A 188 -0.43 -10.43 -9.68
C ARG A 188 0.45 -9.65 -8.69
N THR A 189 0.85 -8.42 -9.02
CA THR A 189 1.60 -7.54 -8.11
C THR A 189 0.76 -7.21 -6.88
N LEU A 190 -0.49 -6.78 -7.08
CA LEU A 190 -1.41 -6.41 -6.00
C LEU A 190 -1.74 -7.61 -5.09
N ASP A 191 -1.96 -8.80 -5.67
CA ASP A 191 -2.16 -10.03 -4.91
C ASP A 191 -0.93 -10.41 -4.06
N SER A 192 0.26 -10.30 -4.66
CA SER A 192 1.50 -10.62 -3.95
C SER A 192 1.73 -9.65 -2.79
N ALA A 193 1.48 -8.35 -3.01
CA ALA A 193 1.58 -7.32 -1.99
C ALA A 193 0.53 -7.52 -0.87
N ASP A 194 -0.73 -7.81 -1.22
CA ASP A 194 -1.79 -8.04 -0.23
C ASP A 194 -1.43 -9.17 0.76
N VAL A 195 -0.86 -10.27 0.25
CA VAL A 195 -0.40 -11.39 1.07
C VAL A 195 0.89 -11.06 1.84
N LEU A 196 1.84 -10.36 1.21
CA LEU A 196 3.08 -9.91 1.84
C LEU A 196 2.80 -9.02 3.06
N HIS A 197 1.75 -8.20 2.96
CA HIS A 197 1.27 -7.30 4.00
C HIS A 197 0.21 -7.90 4.93
N ASP A 198 -0.22 -9.13 4.66
CA ASP A 198 -1.24 -9.86 5.41
C ASP A 198 -2.52 -9.01 5.65
N CYS A 199 -2.96 -8.34 4.59
CA CYS A 199 -4.02 -7.34 4.66
C CYS A 199 -5.34 -7.90 5.23
N GLU A 200 -5.72 -9.13 4.89
CA GLU A 200 -6.96 -9.73 5.40
C GLU A 200 -6.94 -10.01 6.91
N SER A 201 -5.81 -10.44 7.46
CA SER A 201 -5.68 -10.80 8.88
C SER A 201 -5.51 -9.56 9.77
N MET A 202 -4.74 -8.58 9.27
CA MET A 202 -4.48 -7.35 10.00
C MET A 202 -5.65 -6.36 9.93
N TYR A 203 -6.43 -6.38 8.85
CA TYR A 203 -7.53 -5.44 8.62
C TYR A 203 -8.80 -6.13 8.06
N PRO A 204 -9.51 -6.92 8.89
CA PRO A 204 -10.76 -7.56 8.48
C PRO A 204 -11.81 -6.53 8.07
N GLN A 205 -12.53 -6.80 6.98
CA GLN A 205 -13.41 -5.84 6.29
C GLN A 205 -14.62 -5.35 7.11
N ASP A 206 -14.86 -5.90 8.29
CA ASP A 206 -16.12 -5.71 9.03
C ASP A 206 -16.06 -4.58 10.07
N ALA A 207 -14.89 -3.96 10.29
CA ALA A 207 -14.76 -2.89 11.30
C ALA A 207 -15.31 -1.52 10.84
N GLU A 208 -15.38 -1.26 9.53
CA GLU A 208 -15.84 0.04 9.00
C GLU A 208 -17.32 0.07 8.61
N SER A 209 -17.93 -1.06 8.23
CA SER A 209 -19.37 -1.10 7.94
C SER A 209 -20.25 -0.84 9.17
N ASN A 210 -19.72 -1.01 10.39
CA ASN A 210 -20.46 -0.78 11.62
C ASN A 210 -20.29 0.62 12.23
N ARG A 211 -19.31 1.43 11.80
CA ARG A 211 -19.17 2.81 12.33
C ARG A 211 -20.08 3.82 11.63
N ASN A 212 -20.38 3.62 10.36
CA ASN A 212 -21.27 4.50 9.61
C ASN A 212 -22.77 4.27 9.91
N ASN A 213 -23.12 3.13 10.51
CA ASN A 213 -24.49 2.84 10.94
C ASN A 213 -24.82 3.33 12.36
N VAL A 214 -23.83 3.71 13.16
CA VAL A 214 -24.05 4.23 14.53
C VAL A 214 -24.16 5.76 14.54
N ALA A 215 -23.62 6.45 13.54
CA ALA A 215 -23.71 7.92 13.44
C ALA A 215 -25.06 8.45 12.87
N ALA A 216 -25.92 7.57 12.35
CA ALA A 216 -27.24 7.95 11.80
C ALA A 216 -28.42 7.62 12.74
N GLY A 217 -28.17 7.11 13.95
CA GLY A 217 -29.19 6.70 14.91
C GLY A 217 -29.07 7.39 16.26
N GLY A 218 -29.25 8.72 16.30
CA GLY A 218 -29.19 9.50 17.54
C GLY A 218 -30.35 10.48 17.69
N GLY A 219 -31.37 10.06 18.46
CA GLY A 219 -32.41 10.89 19.08
C GLY A 219 -33.83 10.43 18.73
N SER A 220 -34.72 10.04 19.64
CA SER A 220 -34.74 10.08 21.10
C SER A 220 -35.89 9.15 21.55
N ASP A 221 -35.73 8.41 22.65
CA ASP A 221 -36.65 8.47 23.78
C ASP A 221 -36.17 7.61 24.96
N ALA A 222 -36.16 8.23 26.12
CA ALA A 222 -35.46 7.87 27.34
C ALA A 222 -36.15 6.76 28.16
N PRO A 223 -35.41 6.00 29.00
CA PRO A 223 -35.96 5.39 30.18
C PRO A 223 -35.73 6.31 31.39
N THR A 224 -36.82 6.81 31.96
CA THR A 224 -36.86 7.56 33.21
C THR A 224 -36.31 6.76 34.39
N HIS A 225 -35.52 7.45 35.21
CA HIS A 225 -34.89 7.03 36.45
C HIS A 225 -35.82 6.30 37.43
N GLY A 226 -35.28 5.26 38.07
CA GLY A 226 -35.82 4.67 39.29
C GLY A 226 -35.68 5.62 40.48
N HIS A 227 -36.71 5.63 41.34
CA HIS A 227 -36.66 6.22 42.66
C HIS A 227 -36.99 5.13 43.69
N PHE A 228 -35.98 4.70 44.44
CA PHE A 228 -36.14 3.91 45.65
C PHE A 228 -36.56 4.84 46.78
N GLY A 229 -37.69 4.53 47.43
CA GLY A 229 -38.11 5.15 48.68
C GLY A 229 -39.01 4.18 49.43
N GLY A 230 -38.48 3.53 50.47
CA GLY A 230 -39.24 2.63 51.32
C GLY A 230 -40.08 3.36 52.36
N SER A 231 -41.17 2.73 52.82
CA SER A 231 -41.58 2.61 54.24
C SER A 231 -42.89 1.83 54.40
N VAL A 232 -42.81 0.75 55.19
CA VAL A 232 -43.69 0.27 56.27
C VAL A 232 -45.18 0.69 56.27
N ALA A 233 -46.09 -0.30 56.32
CA ALA A 233 -46.99 -0.59 57.47
C ALA A 233 -48.25 -1.41 57.08
N GLY A 234 -48.41 -2.57 57.72
CA GLY A 234 -49.64 -3.01 58.40
C GLY A 234 -50.90 -3.36 57.61
N LYS A 235 -51.25 -4.64 57.58
CA LYS A 235 -52.36 -5.21 58.36
C LYS A 235 -52.25 -6.73 58.45
#